data_AF-A0A1C0TV03-F1
#
_entry.id   AF-A0A1C0TV03-F1
#
_cell.length_a   1.000
_cell.length_b   1.000
_cell.length_c   1.000
_cell.angle_alpha   90.00
_cell.angle_beta   90.00
_cell.angle_gamma   90.00
#
_symmetry.space_group_name_H-M   'P 1'
#
loop_
_entity.id
_entity.type
_entity.pdbx_description
1 polymer ?
#
loop_
_entity_poly.entity_id
_entity_poly.type
_entity_poly.pdbx_seq_one_letter_code
_entity_poly.pdbx_strand_id
1 'polypeptide(L)' 'MDIVIEEERWSFVCFERGEEIFLTYLVQTGPAMVDYTVKLNTNEIASIKSGMYKAKSLLGSFDSSRFVKPAIWPQK' A
#
# COMPACT_ATOMS: atom_id res chain seq x y z
N MET A 1 10.73 12.41 -3.33
CA MET A 1 11.49 11.15 -3.31
C MET A 1 10.70 10.18 -2.47
N ASP A 2 10.51 8.96 -2.95
CA ASP A 2 9.71 7.96 -2.25
C ASP A 2 10.58 7.21 -1.24
N ILE A 3 10.10 7.02 -0.02
CA ILE A 3 10.84 6.35 1.05
C ILE A 3 10.10 5.06 1.39
N VAL A 4 10.71 3.90 1.12
CA VAL A 4 10.12 2.60 1.46
C VAL A 4 10.18 2.40 2.97
N ILE A 5 9.02 2.15 3.58
CA ILE A 5 8.86 1.88 5.02
C ILE A 5 8.92 0.37 5.28
N GLU A 6 8.16 -0.39 4.49
CA GLU A 6 8.02 -1.85 4.62
C GLU A 6 7.80 -2.44 3.23
N GLU A 7 8.50 -3.52 2.89
CA GLU A 7 8.27 -4.27 1.66
C GLU A 7 8.31 -5.77 1.91
N GLU A 8 7.44 -6.51 1.21
CA GLU A 8 7.50 -7.95 1.07
C GLU A 8 7.58 -8.28 -0.41
N ARG A 9 8.71 -8.88 -0.82
CA ARG A 9 9.01 -9.14 -2.23
C ARG A 9 7.86 -9.91 -2.89
N TRP A 10 7.39 -9.40 -4.04
CA TRP A 10 6.27 -9.96 -4.82
C TRP A 10 4.90 -9.92 -4.13
N SER A 11 4.76 -9.17 -3.03
CA SER A 11 3.52 -9.11 -2.24
C SER A 11 3.03 -7.68 -2.10
N PHE A 12 3.80 -6.81 -1.45
CA PHE A 12 3.43 -5.40 -1.28
C PHE A 12 4.66 -4.51 -1.03
N VAL A 13 4.46 -3.20 -1.23
CA VAL A 13 5.38 -2.14 -0.84
C VAL A 13 4.61 -1.00 -0.18
N CYS A 14 4.99 -0.65 1.04
CA CYS A 14 4.50 0.49 1.79
C CYS A 14 5.56 1.60 1.75
N PHE A 15 5.20 2.80 1.30
CA PHE A 15 6.15 3.90 1.11
C PHE A 15 5.54 5.26 1.43
N GLU A 16 6.39 6.18 1.89
CA GLU A 16 6.06 7.59 2.09
C GLU A 16 6.37 8.38 0.82
N ARG A 17 5.47 9.30 0.46
CA ARG A 17 5.66 10.29 -0.60
C ARG A 17 5.14 11.64 -0.09
N GLY A 18 6.07 12.52 0.28
CA GLY A 18 5.71 13.77 0.94
C GLY A 18 5.16 13.50 2.35
N GLU A 19 3.97 14.02 2.65
CA GLU A 19 3.27 13.79 3.93
C GLU A 19 2.29 12.59 3.87
N GLU A 20 2.23 11.91 2.73
CA GLU A 20 1.28 10.83 2.47
C GLU A 20 1.97 9.47 2.51
N ILE A 21 1.24 8.45 2.95
CA ILE A 21 1.70 7.06 2.92
C ILE A 21 0.82 6.26 1.99
N PHE A 22 1.47 5.48 1.14
CA PHE A 22 0.83 4.63 0.15
C PHE A 22 1.20 3.17 0.39
N LEU A 23 0.26 2.29 0.07
CA LEU A 23 0.48 0.85 0.04
C LEU A 23 0.15 0.35 -1.36
N THR A 24 1.15 -0.20 -2.05
CA THR A 24 0.99 -0.85 -3.36
C THR A 24 1.08 -2.36 -3.19
N TYR A 25 0.13 -3.11 -3.72
CA TYR A 25 0.08 -4.56 -3.61
C TYR A 25 -0.63 -5.21 -4.81
N LEU A 26 -0.32 -6.48 -5.05
CA LEU A 26 -0.92 -7.27 -6.12
C LEU A 26 -2.28 -7.83 -5.68
N VAL A 27 -3.31 -7.65 -6.50
CA VAL A 27 -4.62 -8.26 -6.32
C VAL A 27 -4.99 -9.09 -7.54
N GLN A 28 -5.41 -10.33 -7.30
CA GLN A 28 -5.97 -11.17 -8.35
C GLN A 28 -7.40 -10.69 -8.67
N THR A 29 -7.58 -10.16 -9.88
CA THR A 29 -8.88 -9.75 -10.41
C THR A 29 -9.26 -10.69 -11.56
N GLY A 30 -9.95 -11.78 -11.24
CA GLY A 30 -10.27 -12.84 -12.19
C GLY A 30 -9.01 -13.59 -12.65
N PRO A 31 -8.74 -13.71 -13.96
CA PRO A 31 -7.53 -14.39 -14.47
C PRO A 31 -6.28 -13.49 -14.45
N ALA A 32 -6.41 -12.21 -14.13
CA ALA A 32 -5.31 -11.24 -14.17
C ALA A 32 -4.81 -10.88 -12.76
N MET A 33 -3.51 -10.64 -12.64
CA MET A 33 -2.88 -9.99 -11.48
C MET A 33 -2.73 -8.50 -11.77
N VAL A 34 -3.25 -7.65 -10.90
CA VAL A 34 -3.24 -6.20 -11.08
C VAL A 34 -2.63 -5.54 -9.86
N ASP A 35 -1.73 -4.58 -10.08
CA ASP A 35 -1.21 -3.73 -9.03
C ASP A 35 -2.29 -2.74 -8.59
N TYR A 36 -2.51 -2.65 -7.29
CA TYR A 36 -3.36 -1.63 -6.67
C TYR A 36 -2.54 -0.80 -5.71
N THR A 37 -2.70 0.52 -5.81
CA THR A 37 -2.16 1.46 -4.85
C THR A 37 -3.29 2.10 -4.08
N VAL A 38 -3.15 2.17 -2.76
CA VAL A 38 -4.10 2.85 -1.88
C VAL A 38 -3.36 3.88 -1.03
N LYS A 39 -3.98 5.04 -0.86
CA LYS A 39 -3.54 6.05 0.12
C LYS A 39 -4.05 5.65 1.51
N LEU A 40 -3.14 5.55 2.47
CA LEU A 40 -3.48 5.24 3.85
C LEU A 40 -4.05 6.47 4.56
N ASN A 41 -5.02 6.25 5.43
CA ASN A 41 -5.56 7.28 6.30
C ASN A 41 -4.74 7.41 7.59
N THR A 42 -5.01 8.45 8.38
CA THR A 42 -4.25 8.75 9.60
C THR A 42 -4.26 7.60 10.62
N ASN A 43 -5.38 6.87 10.74
CA ASN A 43 -5.50 5.75 11.67
C ASN A 43 -4.63 4.57 11.23
N GLU A 44 -4.69 4.20 9.94
CA GLU A 44 -3.86 3.14 9.35
C GLU A 44 -2.37 3.47 9.48
N ILE A 45 -2.00 4.73 9.23
CA ILE A 45 -0.63 5.22 9.41
C ILE A 45 -0.19 5.09 10.87
N ALA A 46 -1.02 5.51 11.83
CA ALA A 46 -0.72 5.39 13.25
C ALA A 46 -0.56 3.92 13.68
N SER A 47 -1.39 3.02 13.15
CA SER A 47 -1.30 1.58 13.42
C SER A 47 -0.02 0.94 12.87
N ILE A 48 0.44 1.34 11.68
CA ILE A 48 1.71 0.86 11.13
C ILE A 48 2.90 1.42 11.92
N LYS A 49 2.90 2.74 12.17
CA LYS A 49 4.02 3.41 12.87
C LYS A 49 4.15 2.97 14.33
N SER A 50 3.06 2.61 14.99
CA SER A 50 3.06 2.08 16.36
C SER A 50 3.48 0.60 16.44
N GLY A 51 3.64 -0.09 15.30
CA GLY A 51 3.93 -1.52 15.26
C GLY A 51 2.76 -2.41 15.71
N MET A 52 1.59 -1.83 15.95
CA MET A 52 0.39 -2.55 16.36
C MET A 52 -0.12 -3.47 15.24
N TYR A 53 0.06 -3.06 13.99
CA TYR A 53 -0.31 -3.81 12.79
C TYR A 53 0.80 -3.75 11.74
N LYS A 54 1.11 -4.89 11.10
CA LYS A 54 1.97 -4.93 9.90
C LYS A 54 1.21 -4.38 8.70
N ALA A 55 1.85 -3.73 7.73
CA ALA A 55 1.17 -3.26 6.52
C ALA A 55 0.45 -4.41 5.79
N LYS A 56 1.00 -5.63 5.87
CA LYS A 56 0.38 -6.88 5.38
C LYS A 56 -1.03 -7.11 5.89
N SER A 57 -1.34 -6.72 7.14
CA SER A 57 -2.66 -6.93 7.73
C SER A 57 -3.75 -6.07 7.13
N LEU A 58 -3.38 -4.98 6.43
CA LEU A 58 -4.32 -4.11 5.74
C LEU A 58 -4.68 -4.64 4.34
N LEU A 59 -3.88 -5.56 3.78
CA LEU A 59 -4.09 -6.10 2.44
C LEU A 59 -5.47 -6.74 2.31
N GLY A 60 -6.17 -6.39 1.22
CA GLY A 60 -7.51 -6.93 0.93
C GLY A 60 -8.65 -6.35 1.76
N SER A 61 -8.37 -5.46 2.72
CA SER A 61 -9.38 -4.81 3.57
C SER A 61 -9.91 -3.48 2.97
N PHE A 62 -9.38 -3.07 1.83
CA PHE A 62 -9.65 -1.76 1.26
C PHE A 62 -10.88 -1.77 0.37
N ASP A 63 -11.71 -0.75 0.54
CA ASP A 63 -12.79 -0.45 -0.40
C ASP A 63 -12.21 -0.04 -1.76
N SER A 64 -12.77 -0.58 -2.85
CA SER A 64 -12.32 -0.34 -4.22
C SER A 64 -12.31 1.14 -4.64
N SER A 65 -13.13 1.99 -3.99
CA SER A 65 -13.16 3.44 -4.20
C SER A 65 -11.87 4.15 -3.78
N ARG A 66 -11.05 3.52 -2.93
CA ARG A 66 -9.79 4.07 -2.44
C ARG A 66 -8.60 3.77 -3.36
N PHE A 67 -8.81 2.97 -4.40
CA PHE A 67 -7.75 2.58 -5.31
C PHE A 67 -7.37 3.72 -6.26
N VAL A 68 -6.08 4.02 -6.28
CA VAL A 68 -5.47 4.98 -7.21
C VAL A 68 -5.13 4.23 -8.50
N LYS A 69 -5.60 4.75 -9.64
CA LYS A 69 -5.20 4.27 -10.97
C LYS A 69 -4.44 5.39 -11.71
N PRO A 70 -3.31 5.08 -12.36
CA PRO A 70 -2.58 3.80 -12.34
C PRO A 70 -1.90 3.54 -10.99
N ALA A 71 -1.57 2.27 -10.71
CA ALA A 71 -0.76 1.93 -9.55
C ALA A 71 0.60 2.64 -9.61
N ILE A 72 1.05 3.09 -8.45
CA ILE A 72 2.26 3.87 -8.28
C ILE A 72 3.29 2.97 -7.62
N TRP A 73 4.33 2.65 -8.37
CA TRP A 73 5.53 2.01 -7.83
C TRP A 73 6.53 3.08 -7.42
N PRO A 74 7.14 2.98 -6.22
CA PRO A 74 8.20 3.90 -5.84
C PRO A 74 9.34 3.77 -6.83
N GLN A 75 9.73 4.89 -7.44
CA GLN A 75 10.89 4.92 -8.35
C GLN A 75 12.15 5.05 -7.50
N LYS A 76 13.08 4.11 -7.70
CA LYS A 76 14.40 4.12 -7.05
C LYS A 76 15.25 5.29 -7.51
#